data_AF-W2PU12-F1
#
_entry.id   AF-W2PU12-F1
#
_cell.length_a   1.000
_cell.length_b   1.000
_cell.length_c   1.000
_cell.angle_alpha   90.00
_cell.angle_beta   90.00
_cell.angle_gamma   90.00
#
_symmetry.space_group_name_H-M   'P 1'
#
loop_
_entity.id
_entity.type
_entity.pdbx_description
1 polymer ?
#
loop_
_entity_poly.entity_id
_entity_poly.type
_entity_poly.pdbx_seq_one_letter_code
_entity_poly.pdbx_strand_id
1 'polypeptide(L)'
;MVNAYGHGITSKMVDPLQLAYSSIGNGGVNSDTAASARSCLPIGDIDCTWETVDTPLTSNPKTVTWIVTLTDVLYSFSFLCFLLFYSFRATKAINEHQNKHLTPARYAVMVRGLPRHATEKQILDHFNNLYDLNKDEEYRKLWFGCCWGRRHKVKRSRSKNTVNRNVVSNVDHLEESTTISKDLYLNTWIAEVSVAHPTGGLLRTYLSSKHLGDKKEETEALIQTLEAEKSLSPMDFKAADEKLIHSSRKKLDKIQNSLEKTQRKIDIIKDILPEFNDVMDKKMKNKPRNSTSKDMLTAAAKAAKTAAINTQQGFNWEACECAFVVFNNLESRRRCLQDYRHSTRWIPRKWQPEELRFRADFPLIVTKAPEPSNILWENLEVTDRGRFYRQLVTNLVTIALLVTSCAIISAAKTAQEQFASKTPPEGLCDRALPAVFYADTSFSYNAQKKPIMWSLAWDSTQTCTPGISGENRYYIAYSNGILNDLDSSKLSYGTTYRNPTRCVDPCISDASTEKIGHVKPTKLVTYSTATVLPN
;
A
#
# COMPACT_ATOMS: atom_id res chain seq x y z
N MET A 1 24.19 13.05 -13.50
CA MET A 1 23.85 14.44 -13.86
C MET A 1 23.83 14.73 -15.36
N VAL A 2 24.13 13.76 -16.23
CA VAL A 2 24.07 13.98 -17.69
C VAL A 2 22.63 14.20 -18.18
N ASN A 3 21.65 13.54 -17.55
CA ASN A 3 20.26 13.61 -17.95
C ASN A 3 19.62 15.00 -17.73
N ALA A 4 20.16 15.85 -16.85
CA ALA A 4 19.61 17.18 -16.58
C ALA A 4 19.67 18.12 -17.81
N TYR A 5 20.53 17.80 -18.77
CA TYR A 5 20.73 18.58 -19.99
C TYR A 5 19.90 18.09 -21.18
N GLY A 6 19.17 16.98 -21.02
CA GLY A 6 18.30 16.49 -22.08
C GLY A 6 17.00 17.31 -22.20
N HIS A 7 16.29 17.10 -23.29
CA HIS A 7 15.08 17.85 -23.67
C HIS A 7 13.84 16.93 -23.77
N GLY A 8 13.91 15.74 -23.15
CA GLY A 8 12.86 14.72 -23.17
C GLY A 8 11.67 15.05 -22.28
N ILE A 9 11.88 15.86 -21.23
CA ILE A 9 10.83 16.28 -20.29
C ILE A 9 10.56 17.77 -20.47
N THR A 10 9.30 18.11 -20.74
CA THR A 10 8.87 19.50 -20.84
C THR A 10 8.48 20.05 -19.46
N SER A 11 8.40 21.36 -19.34
CA SER A 11 7.92 22.04 -18.12
C SER A 11 6.50 21.63 -17.70
N LYS A 12 5.72 21.04 -18.62
CA LYS A 12 4.39 20.49 -18.35
C LYS A 12 4.43 19.10 -17.71
N MET A 13 5.52 18.36 -17.92
CA MET A 13 5.70 16.96 -17.48
C MET A 13 6.62 16.84 -16.27
N VAL A 14 7.26 17.94 -15.87
CA VAL A 14 8.16 17.96 -14.72
C VAL A 14 7.37 17.87 -13.41
N ASP A 15 7.84 17.05 -12.47
CA ASP A 15 7.30 17.03 -11.11
C ASP A 15 7.58 18.37 -10.38
N PRO A 16 6.81 18.70 -9.32
CA PRO A 16 7.01 19.95 -8.56
C PRO A 16 8.41 20.12 -7.96
N LEU A 17 9.13 19.02 -7.69
CA LEU A 17 10.49 19.04 -7.16
C LEU A 17 11.55 19.05 -8.28
N GLN A 18 11.13 19.06 -9.54
CA GLN A 18 11.97 19.07 -10.73
C GLN A 18 12.95 17.89 -10.85
N LEU A 19 12.71 16.82 -10.09
CA LEU A 19 13.56 15.63 -10.08
C LEU A 19 13.51 14.89 -11.42
N ALA A 20 12.42 15.02 -12.15
CA ALA A 20 12.19 14.44 -13.46
C ALA A 20 13.28 14.85 -14.45
N TYR A 21 13.78 16.10 -14.43
CA TYR A 21 14.89 16.53 -15.30
C TYR A 21 16.17 15.73 -15.07
N SER A 22 16.40 15.26 -13.84
CA SER A 22 17.57 14.43 -13.53
C SER A 22 17.39 12.95 -13.92
N SER A 23 16.17 12.55 -14.28
CA SER A 23 15.83 11.17 -14.64
C SER A 23 16.27 10.81 -16.06
N ILE A 24 16.45 9.52 -16.33
CA ILE A 24 16.79 9.00 -17.67
C ILE A 24 15.73 9.42 -18.71
N GLY A 25 14.48 9.63 -18.30
CA GLY A 25 13.40 10.09 -19.18
C GLY A 25 13.61 11.49 -19.75
N ASN A 26 14.53 12.28 -19.19
CA ASN A 26 14.91 13.57 -19.77
C ASN A 26 15.91 13.45 -20.93
N GLY A 27 16.55 12.29 -21.13
CA GLY A 27 17.40 12.07 -22.29
C GLY A 27 16.60 12.03 -23.60
N GLY A 28 17.05 12.77 -24.63
CA GLY A 28 16.38 12.88 -25.93
C GLY A 28 15.57 14.18 -26.10
N VAL A 29 14.64 14.21 -27.07
CA VAL A 29 13.80 15.38 -27.38
C VAL A 29 12.31 15.00 -27.29
N ASN A 30 11.52 15.73 -26.50
CA ASN A 30 10.08 15.49 -26.45
C ASN A 30 9.40 15.83 -27.79
N SER A 31 8.32 15.14 -28.16
CA SER A 31 7.52 15.48 -29.36
C SER A 31 6.99 16.91 -29.33
N ASP A 32 6.66 17.43 -28.15
CA ASP A 32 6.19 18.81 -27.98
C ASP A 32 7.32 19.82 -28.27
N THR A 33 8.54 19.51 -27.84
CA THR A 33 9.74 20.30 -28.12
C THR A 33 10.13 20.20 -29.60
N ALA A 34 10.02 19.01 -30.19
CA ALA A 34 10.29 18.75 -31.60
C ALA A 34 9.26 19.42 -32.53
N ALA A 35 8.01 19.58 -32.09
CA ALA A 35 6.97 20.28 -32.83
C ALA A 35 7.19 21.81 -32.86
N SER A 36 7.99 22.36 -31.93
CA SER A 36 8.36 23.77 -31.90
C SER A 36 9.50 24.05 -32.89
N ALA A 37 9.17 24.67 -34.02
CA ALA A 37 10.16 25.13 -35.00
C ALA A 37 11.18 26.14 -34.45
N ARG A 38 10.93 26.74 -33.27
CA ARG A 38 11.86 27.63 -32.58
C ARG A 38 12.90 26.91 -31.74
N SER A 39 12.64 25.65 -31.41
CA SER A 39 13.48 24.85 -30.51
C SER A 39 14.47 24.00 -31.30
N CYS A 40 14.10 23.56 -32.51
CA CYS A 40 14.92 22.72 -33.38
C CYS A 40 15.75 23.52 -34.40
N LEU A 41 16.92 23.00 -34.78
CA LEU A 41 17.75 23.53 -35.88
C LEU A 41 16.99 23.56 -37.22
N PRO A 42 17.20 24.58 -38.09
CA PRO A 42 18.27 25.59 -38.04
C PRO A 42 17.93 26.87 -37.25
N ILE A 43 16.73 26.99 -36.69
CA ILE A 43 16.25 28.22 -36.03
C ILE A 43 16.53 28.20 -34.51
N GLY A 44 16.57 27.02 -33.89
CA GLY A 44 16.94 26.81 -32.48
C GLY A 44 18.21 25.97 -32.30
N ASP A 45 18.61 25.75 -31.05
CA ASP A 45 19.90 25.10 -30.70
C ASP A 45 19.79 23.57 -30.52
N ILE A 46 18.59 22.97 -30.61
CA ILE A 46 18.38 21.55 -30.33
C ILE A 46 18.42 20.73 -31.62
N ASP A 47 19.21 19.66 -31.64
CA ASP A 47 19.18 18.65 -32.70
C ASP A 47 17.98 17.69 -32.51
N CYS A 48 16.95 17.90 -33.32
CA CYS A 48 15.72 17.10 -33.30
C CYS A 48 15.76 15.93 -34.31
N THR A 49 16.89 15.69 -34.98
CA THR A 49 17.05 14.59 -35.95
C THR A 49 17.27 13.23 -35.30
N TRP A 50 17.54 13.20 -33.99
CA TRP A 50 17.84 12.00 -33.20
C TRP A 50 19.15 11.28 -33.58
N GLU A 51 20.00 11.91 -34.40
CA GLU A 51 21.29 11.33 -34.80
C GLU A 51 22.40 11.57 -33.77
N THR A 52 22.32 12.66 -33.00
CA THR A 52 23.31 13.01 -31.98
C THR A 52 22.67 13.28 -30.63
N VAL A 53 23.39 12.98 -29.53
CA VAL A 53 22.96 13.26 -28.16
C VAL A 53 23.94 14.24 -27.57
N ASP A 54 23.56 15.50 -27.41
CA ASP A 54 24.48 16.51 -26.90
C ASP A 54 24.61 16.38 -25.37
N THR A 55 25.81 16.06 -24.91
CA THR A 55 26.14 15.99 -23.48
C THR A 55 27.47 16.70 -23.22
N PRO A 56 27.71 17.25 -22.02
CA PRO A 56 28.97 17.94 -21.71
C PRO A 56 30.24 17.10 -21.88
N LEU A 57 30.09 15.77 -22.02
CA LEU A 57 31.18 14.80 -22.09
C LEU A 57 31.40 14.25 -23.51
N THR A 58 30.32 14.03 -24.27
CA THR A 58 30.40 13.43 -25.62
C THR A 58 29.09 13.59 -26.39
N SER A 59 29.18 13.71 -27.71
CA SER A 59 28.03 13.73 -28.63
C SER A 59 27.68 12.34 -29.21
N ASN A 60 28.48 11.31 -28.89
CA ASN A 60 28.31 9.96 -29.45
C ASN A 60 27.31 9.13 -28.64
N PRO A 61 26.17 8.72 -29.22
CA PRO A 61 25.11 8.02 -28.49
C PRO A 61 25.57 6.68 -27.89
N LYS A 62 26.47 5.95 -28.55
CA LYS A 62 26.99 4.66 -28.05
C LYS A 62 27.78 4.84 -26.75
N THR A 63 28.58 5.89 -26.68
CA THR A 63 29.39 6.21 -25.50
C THR A 63 28.50 6.63 -24.34
N VAL A 64 27.46 7.43 -24.60
CA VAL A 64 26.48 7.84 -23.58
C VAL A 64 25.76 6.63 -22.99
N THR A 65 25.29 5.68 -23.81
CA THR A 65 24.62 4.47 -23.32
C THR A 65 25.53 3.63 -22.41
N TRP A 66 26.80 3.45 -22.77
CA TRP A 66 27.77 2.74 -21.92
C TRP A 66 28.03 3.46 -20.58
N ILE A 67 28.12 4.79 -20.58
CA ILE A 67 28.30 5.58 -19.35
C ILE A 67 27.09 5.41 -18.43
N VAL A 68 25.86 5.54 -18.95
CA VAL A 68 24.64 5.42 -18.15
C VAL A 68 24.50 4.00 -17.57
N THR A 69 24.66 2.97 -18.40
CA THR A 69 24.54 1.58 -17.93
C THR A 69 25.60 1.21 -16.88
N LEU A 70 26.85 1.63 -17.05
CA LEU A 70 27.90 1.43 -16.05
C LEU A 70 27.57 2.14 -14.74
N THR A 71 27.07 3.37 -14.83
CA THR A 71 26.68 4.18 -13.69
C THR A 71 25.52 3.54 -12.91
N ASP A 72 24.52 2.99 -13.61
CA ASP A 72 23.39 2.27 -12.99
C ASP A 72 23.83 1.00 -12.27
N VAL A 73 24.77 0.25 -12.86
CA VAL A 73 25.36 -0.94 -12.22
C VAL A 73 26.11 -0.56 -10.94
N LEU A 74 26.91 0.51 -10.98
CA LEU A 74 27.66 1.00 -9.82
C LEU A 74 26.73 1.50 -8.71
N TYR A 75 25.68 2.25 -9.05
CA TYR A 75 24.70 2.71 -8.07
C TYR A 75 23.94 1.53 -7.45
N SER A 76 23.50 0.56 -8.25
CA SER A 76 22.81 -0.64 -7.78
C SER A 76 23.68 -1.48 -6.85
N PHE A 77 24.96 -1.65 -7.18
CA PHE A 77 25.92 -2.36 -6.33
C PHE A 77 26.19 -1.63 -5.01
N SER A 78 26.34 -0.29 -5.06
CA SER A 78 26.52 0.53 -3.87
C SER A 78 25.31 0.46 -2.94
N PHE A 79 24.11 0.50 -3.51
CA PHE A 79 22.86 0.36 -2.77
C PHE A 79 22.73 -1.03 -2.13
N LEU A 80 23.08 -2.10 -2.86
CA LEU A 80 23.11 -3.46 -2.30
C LEU A 80 24.09 -3.56 -1.12
N CYS A 81 25.30 -3.03 -1.27
CA CYS A 81 26.29 -3.00 -0.20
C CYS A 81 25.77 -2.23 1.03
N PHE A 82 25.10 -1.09 0.80
CA PHE A 82 24.46 -0.32 1.87
C PHE A 82 23.36 -1.12 2.56
N LEU A 83 22.49 -1.81 1.83
CA LEU A 83 21.43 -2.64 2.41
C LEU A 83 22.02 -3.76 3.27
N LEU A 84 23.07 -4.43 2.80
CA LEU A 84 23.76 -5.47 3.56
C LEU A 84 24.40 -4.88 4.84
N PHE A 85 25.12 -3.77 4.72
CA PHE A 85 25.72 -3.06 5.85
C PHE A 85 24.67 -2.62 6.88
N TYR A 86 23.59 -2.00 6.42
CA TYR A 86 22.48 -1.55 7.27
C TYR A 86 21.80 -2.74 7.95
N SER A 87 21.53 -3.84 7.24
CA SER A 87 20.94 -5.04 7.82
C SER A 87 21.81 -5.63 8.94
N PHE A 88 23.14 -5.62 8.75
CA PHE A 88 24.09 -6.07 9.76
C PHE A 88 24.11 -5.13 10.97
N ARG A 89 24.19 -3.82 10.74
CA ARG A 89 24.18 -2.78 11.79
C ARG A 89 22.87 -2.80 12.58
N ALA A 90 21.73 -2.89 11.91
CA ALA A 90 20.41 -2.97 12.54
C ALA A 90 20.32 -4.21 13.43
N THR A 91 20.73 -5.38 12.94
CA THR A 91 20.75 -6.62 13.73
C THR A 91 21.65 -6.49 14.95
N LYS A 92 22.84 -5.88 14.80
CA LYS A 92 23.76 -5.63 15.91
C LYS A 92 23.15 -4.68 16.94
N ALA A 93 22.58 -3.56 16.52
CA ALA A 93 21.95 -2.58 17.41
C ALA A 93 20.75 -3.15 18.17
N ILE A 94 19.91 -3.95 17.52
CA ILE A 94 18.79 -4.65 18.17
C ILE A 94 19.30 -5.58 19.27
N ASN A 95 20.35 -6.36 18.97
CA ASN A 95 20.94 -7.27 19.96
C ASN A 95 21.57 -6.52 21.14
N GLU A 96 22.23 -5.38 20.89
CA GLU A 96 22.78 -4.53 21.95
C GLU A 96 21.70 -3.90 22.82
N HIS A 97 20.63 -3.37 22.22
CA HIS A 97 19.49 -2.82 22.95
C HIS A 97 18.84 -3.89 23.84
N GLN A 98 18.62 -5.10 23.31
CA GLN A 98 18.10 -6.22 24.09
C GLN A 98 19.03 -6.63 25.23
N ASN A 99 20.35 -6.51 25.06
CA ASN A 99 21.34 -6.84 26.11
C ASN A 99 21.37 -5.78 27.23
N LYS A 100 21.11 -4.51 26.92
CA LYS A 100 21.04 -3.43 27.92
C LYS A 100 19.72 -3.42 28.68
N HIS A 101 18.60 -3.69 28.01
CA HIS A 101 17.28 -3.71 28.61
C HIS A 101 16.83 -5.16 28.83
N LEU A 102 17.03 -5.67 30.05
CA LEU A 102 16.53 -6.98 30.45
C LEU A 102 15.02 -6.91 30.67
N THR A 103 14.25 -7.14 29.60
CA THR A 103 12.78 -7.24 29.68
C THR A 103 12.35 -8.66 30.10
N PRO A 104 11.19 -8.83 30.76
CA PRO A 104 10.65 -10.15 31.10
C PRO A 104 10.47 -11.07 29.89
N ALA A 105 10.16 -10.50 28.71
CA ALA A 105 10.07 -11.26 27.46
C ALA A 105 11.39 -11.97 27.07
N ARG A 106 12.54 -11.47 27.55
CA ARG A 106 13.84 -12.12 27.37
C ARG A 106 13.98 -13.40 28.19
N TYR A 107 13.13 -13.64 29.18
CA TYR A 107 13.06 -14.90 29.93
C TYR A 107 11.92 -15.81 29.44
N ALA A 108 11.01 -15.27 28.63
CA ALA A 108 9.81 -15.97 28.21
C ALA A 108 9.92 -16.66 26.84
N VAL A 109 9.19 -17.76 26.69
CA VAL A 109 8.89 -18.43 25.42
C VAL A 109 7.39 -18.55 25.22
N MET A 110 6.96 -18.48 23.98
CA MET A 110 5.58 -18.75 23.58
C MET A 110 5.48 -20.18 23.07
N VAL A 111 4.55 -20.94 23.64
CA VAL A 111 4.33 -22.37 23.38
C VAL A 111 2.97 -22.57 22.74
N ARG A 112 2.93 -23.23 21.57
CA ARG A 112 1.73 -23.59 20.82
C ARG A 112 1.71 -25.10 20.54
N GLY A 113 0.53 -25.64 20.21
CA GLY A 113 0.34 -27.07 19.96
C GLY A 113 0.05 -27.89 21.22
N LEU A 114 -0.29 -27.21 22.33
CA LEU A 114 -0.77 -27.83 23.55
C LEU A 114 -2.20 -28.40 23.35
N PRO A 115 -2.58 -29.47 24.06
CA PRO A 115 -3.96 -29.93 24.06
C PRO A 115 -4.87 -28.92 24.76
N ARG A 116 -6.15 -28.86 24.35
CA ARG A 116 -7.14 -27.91 24.92
C ARG A 116 -7.32 -28.02 26.43
N HIS A 117 -7.04 -29.18 27.03
CA HIS A 117 -7.16 -29.40 28.48
C HIS A 117 -5.79 -29.38 29.19
N ALA A 118 -4.79 -28.71 28.61
CA ALA A 118 -3.48 -28.57 29.26
C ALA A 118 -3.59 -27.64 30.47
N THR A 119 -3.22 -28.14 31.64
CA THR A 119 -3.17 -27.36 32.87
C THR A 119 -1.81 -26.70 33.04
N GLU A 120 -1.76 -25.56 33.70
CA GLU A 120 -0.55 -24.84 34.08
C GLU A 120 0.51 -25.74 34.73
N LYS A 121 0.13 -26.52 35.75
CA LYS A 121 1.03 -27.46 36.45
C LYS A 121 1.74 -28.45 35.52
N GLN A 122 1.01 -29.04 34.58
CA GLN A 122 1.61 -30.00 33.63
C GLN A 122 2.58 -29.33 32.66
N ILE A 123 2.29 -28.08 32.26
CA ILE A 123 3.19 -27.30 31.41
C ILE A 123 4.47 -26.99 32.19
N LEU A 124 4.33 -26.54 33.44
CA LEU A 124 5.44 -26.32 34.35
C LEU A 124 6.29 -27.59 34.50
N ASP A 125 5.69 -28.72 34.86
CA ASP A 125 6.41 -29.99 35.06
C ASP A 125 7.18 -30.41 33.79
N HIS A 126 6.57 -30.24 32.62
CA HIS A 126 7.21 -30.57 31.35
C HIS A 126 8.48 -29.75 31.10
N PHE A 127 8.40 -28.42 31.20
CA PHE A 127 9.55 -27.55 30.92
C PHE A 127 10.58 -27.56 32.05
N ASN A 128 10.15 -27.74 33.31
CA ASN A 128 11.03 -27.80 34.48
C ASN A 128 11.95 -29.02 34.42
N ASN A 129 11.39 -30.18 34.07
CA ASN A 129 12.14 -31.43 33.98
C ASN A 129 13.12 -31.47 32.80
N LEU A 130 12.76 -30.84 31.67
CA LEU A 130 13.59 -30.79 30.46
C LEU A 130 14.76 -29.80 30.57
N TYR A 131 14.52 -28.63 31.17
CA TYR A 131 15.49 -27.51 31.18
C TYR A 131 16.11 -27.25 32.55
N ASP A 132 16.26 -28.35 33.30
CA ASP A 132 17.04 -28.40 34.53
C ASP A 132 18.51 -28.08 34.25
N LEU A 133 19.02 -27.04 34.93
CA LEU A 133 20.40 -26.62 34.77
C LEU A 133 21.38 -27.54 35.45
N ASN A 134 20.96 -28.40 36.38
CA ASN A 134 21.83 -29.39 37.02
C ASN A 134 22.26 -30.49 36.04
N LYS A 135 21.51 -30.69 34.97
CA LYS A 135 21.83 -31.62 33.89
C LYS A 135 22.79 -30.97 32.89
N ASP A 136 23.69 -31.80 32.35
CA ASP A 136 24.59 -31.40 31.27
C ASP A 136 23.81 -30.87 30.05
N GLU A 137 24.41 -29.92 29.33
CA GLU A 137 23.80 -29.37 28.13
C GLU A 137 23.81 -30.39 26.98
N GLU A 138 22.62 -30.86 26.64
CA GLU A 138 22.36 -31.74 25.51
C GLU A 138 21.28 -31.11 24.64
N TYR A 139 21.34 -31.30 23.32
CA TYR A 139 20.29 -30.84 22.42
C TYR A 139 19.83 -31.93 21.45
N ARG A 140 18.61 -31.77 20.95
CA ARG A 140 18.00 -32.64 19.93
C ARG A 140 18.10 -32.02 18.55
N LYS A 141 18.29 -32.87 17.53
CA LYS A 141 18.10 -32.48 16.13
C LYS A 141 16.65 -32.77 15.75
N LEU A 142 15.89 -31.74 15.40
CA LEU A 142 14.53 -31.90 14.85
C LEU A 142 14.55 -32.27 13.35
N TRP A 143 15.52 -33.05 12.87
CA TRP A 143 15.66 -33.40 11.46
C TRP A 143 15.67 -34.91 11.29
N PHE A 144 14.75 -35.45 10.48
CA PHE A 144 14.53 -36.90 10.24
C PHE A 144 14.43 -37.76 11.52
N GLY A 145 13.56 -37.32 12.44
CA GLY A 145 13.41 -37.85 13.80
C GLY A 145 12.73 -39.21 13.96
N CYS A 146 13.15 -40.24 13.24
CA CYS A 146 12.77 -41.63 13.59
C CYS A 146 13.99 -42.52 13.88
N CYS A 147 15.11 -42.38 13.15
CA CYS A 147 16.21 -43.36 13.26
C CYS A 147 17.53 -42.82 13.86
N TRP A 148 17.67 -41.52 14.13
CA TRP A 148 18.96 -40.90 14.51
C TRP A 148 18.90 -39.91 15.70
N GLY A 149 17.82 -39.94 16.49
CA GLY A 149 17.50 -38.99 17.57
C GLY A 149 18.37 -39.06 18.84
N ARG A 150 19.66 -39.41 18.73
CA ARG A 150 20.57 -39.46 19.89
C ARG A 150 20.77 -38.06 20.47
N ARG A 151 20.92 -37.98 21.79
CA ARG A 151 21.33 -36.75 22.48
C ARG A 151 22.70 -36.35 21.98
N HIS A 152 22.83 -35.11 21.52
CA HIS A 152 24.11 -34.56 21.16
C HIS A 152 24.63 -33.70 22.31
N LYS A 153 25.73 -34.15 22.92
CA LYS A 153 26.47 -33.33 23.89
C LYS A 153 27.03 -32.11 23.19
N VAL A 154 26.88 -30.94 23.81
CA VAL A 154 27.47 -29.71 23.30
C VAL A 154 28.97 -29.70 23.61
N LYS A 155 29.82 -29.79 22.57
CA LYS A 155 31.29 -29.86 22.71
C LYS A 155 31.89 -28.67 23.47
N ARG A 156 31.25 -27.49 23.40
CA ARG A 156 31.63 -26.27 24.13
C ARG A 156 30.39 -25.68 24.78
N SER A 157 29.95 -26.29 25.89
CA SER A 157 28.79 -25.79 26.61
C SER A 157 29.09 -24.40 27.19
N ARG A 158 28.24 -23.43 26.85
CA ARG A 158 28.29 -22.08 27.45
C ARG A 158 27.70 -22.07 28.85
N SER A 159 27.02 -23.15 29.25
CA SER A 159 26.33 -23.27 30.54
C SER A 159 27.28 -23.43 31.73
N LYS A 160 28.53 -23.85 31.51
CA LYS A 160 29.50 -24.01 32.63
C LYS A 160 29.93 -22.67 33.23
N ASN A 161 29.82 -21.58 32.47
CA ASN A 161 30.22 -20.23 32.89
C ASN A 161 29.03 -19.30 33.16
N THR A 162 27.81 -19.84 33.27
CA THR A 162 26.62 -19.00 33.53
C THR A 162 26.62 -18.53 34.98
N VAL A 163 26.52 -17.21 35.17
CA VAL A 163 26.62 -16.53 36.47
C VAL A 163 25.49 -16.91 37.43
N ASN A 164 24.28 -17.18 36.92
CA ASN A 164 23.10 -17.49 37.74
C ASN A 164 22.55 -18.88 37.40
N ARG A 165 22.45 -19.74 38.41
CA ARG A 165 21.83 -21.09 38.35
C ARG A 165 20.86 -21.29 39.51
N ASN A 166 20.19 -20.23 39.92
CA ASN A 166 19.30 -20.27 41.07
C ASN A 166 17.92 -20.76 40.60
N VAL A 167 17.29 -21.61 41.41
CA VAL A 167 15.86 -21.92 41.29
C VAL A 167 15.04 -20.74 41.80
N VAL A 168 13.75 -20.73 41.51
CA VAL A 168 12.82 -19.72 42.02
C VAL A 168 12.77 -19.82 43.54
N SER A 169 13.13 -18.71 44.21
CA SER A 169 13.10 -18.57 45.66
C SER A 169 12.04 -17.58 46.15
N ASN A 170 11.48 -16.79 45.25
CA ASN A 170 10.55 -15.71 45.54
C ASN A 170 9.48 -15.69 44.44
N VAL A 171 8.23 -15.45 44.84
CA VAL A 171 7.03 -15.44 43.97
C VAL A 171 6.20 -14.18 44.20
N ASP A 172 6.81 -13.11 44.72
CA ASP A 172 6.14 -11.84 45.07
C ASP A 172 5.59 -11.16 43.81
N HIS A 173 6.20 -11.39 42.64
CA HIS A 173 5.69 -10.90 41.35
C HIS A 173 4.32 -11.49 40.98
N LEU A 174 3.86 -12.54 41.65
CA LEU A 174 2.56 -13.17 41.46
C LEU A 174 1.51 -12.70 42.49
N GLU A 175 1.81 -11.71 43.34
CA GLU A 175 0.97 -11.35 44.48
C GLU A 175 -0.47 -10.96 44.11
N GLU A 176 -0.67 -10.29 42.99
CA GLU A 176 -1.97 -9.82 42.50
C GLU A 176 -2.81 -10.90 41.78
N SER A 177 -2.23 -12.07 41.48
CA SER A 177 -2.95 -13.14 40.76
C SER A 177 -3.70 -14.05 41.73
N THR A 178 -5.03 -13.96 41.72
CA THR A 178 -5.94 -14.74 42.58
C THR A 178 -6.19 -16.17 42.09
N THR A 179 -5.70 -16.53 40.91
CA THR A 179 -6.04 -17.81 40.23
C THR A 179 -4.93 -18.87 40.31
N ILE A 180 -3.73 -18.49 40.76
CA ILE A 180 -2.51 -19.30 40.63
C ILE A 180 -2.04 -19.79 42.00
N SER A 181 -1.81 -21.10 42.13
CA SER A 181 -1.16 -21.68 43.32
C SER A 181 0.32 -21.26 43.36
N LYS A 182 0.63 -20.16 44.05
CA LYS A 182 1.98 -19.54 44.10
C LYS A 182 3.09 -20.52 44.47
N ASP A 183 2.80 -21.43 45.39
CA ASP A 183 3.75 -22.44 45.89
C ASP A 183 4.20 -23.43 44.81
N LEU A 184 3.48 -23.55 43.69
CA LEU A 184 3.82 -24.42 42.58
C LEU A 184 5.18 -24.07 41.94
N TYR A 185 5.56 -22.79 41.99
CA TYR A 185 6.75 -22.29 41.32
C TYR A 185 8.01 -22.36 42.17
N LEU A 186 7.87 -22.47 43.49
CA LEU A 186 9.00 -22.52 44.41
C LEU A 186 9.90 -23.73 44.12
N ASN A 187 11.22 -23.53 44.17
CA ASN A 187 12.23 -24.53 43.87
C ASN A 187 12.18 -25.10 42.44
N THR A 188 11.55 -24.40 41.50
CA THR A 188 11.53 -24.77 40.07
C THR A 188 12.41 -23.84 39.23
N TRP A 189 12.68 -24.23 37.98
CA TRP A 189 13.40 -23.42 36.99
C TRP A 189 12.50 -22.43 36.24
N ILE A 190 11.19 -22.45 36.53
CA ILE A 190 10.14 -21.69 35.85
C ILE A 190 9.60 -20.65 36.83
N ALA A 191 9.65 -19.38 36.45
CA ALA A 191 9.17 -18.28 37.26
C ALA A 191 7.65 -18.07 37.14
N GLU A 192 7.08 -18.37 35.97
CA GLU A 192 5.66 -18.19 35.70
C GLU A 192 5.24 -19.02 34.47
N VAL A 193 4.02 -19.56 34.49
CA VAL A 193 3.31 -20.07 33.32
C VAL A 193 1.97 -19.38 33.20
N SER A 194 1.78 -18.61 32.14
CA SER A 194 0.51 -17.94 31.85
C SER A 194 -0.16 -18.65 30.67
N VAL A 195 -1.31 -19.27 30.91
CA VAL A 195 -2.10 -19.95 29.87
C VAL A 195 -3.02 -18.95 29.18
N ALA A 196 -2.91 -18.85 27.86
CA ALA A 196 -3.82 -18.05 27.06
C ALA A 196 -5.04 -18.88 26.67
N HIS A 197 -6.21 -18.40 27.07
CA HIS A 197 -7.50 -18.96 26.74
C HIS A 197 -8.05 -18.33 25.45
N PRO A 198 -8.95 -19.02 24.74
CA PRO A 198 -9.55 -18.48 23.54
C PRO A 198 -10.59 -17.42 23.93
N THR A 199 -10.17 -16.21 24.32
CA THR A 199 -11.06 -15.07 24.68
C THR A 199 -11.07 -13.93 23.64
N GLY A 200 -10.29 -14.05 22.58
CA GLY A 200 -10.09 -13.03 21.54
C GLY A 200 -11.34 -12.66 20.77
N GLY A 201 -12.31 -13.57 20.62
CA GLY A 201 -13.64 -13.26 20.10
C GLY A 201 -14.39 -12.24 20.99
N LEU A 202 -14.47 -12.52 22.29
CA LEU A 202 -15.09 -11.64 23.28
C LEU A 202 -14.34 -10.31 23.39
N LEU A 203 -13.01 -10.37 23.45
CA LEU A 203 -12.18 -9.17 23.53
C LEU A 203 -12.40 -8.24 22.34
N ARG A 204 -12.49 -8.78 21.11
CA ARG A 204 -12.82 -7.98 19.91
C ARG A 204 -14.20 -7.35 20.02
N THR A 205 -15.20 -8.08 20.51
CA THR A 205 -16.54 -7.50 20.72
C THR A 205 -16.52 -6.39 21.77
N TYR A 206 -15.81 -6.58 22.87
CA TYR A 206 -15.66 -5.58 23.92
C TYR A 206 -14.93 -4.33 23.43
N LEU A 207 -13.77 -4.48 22.78
CA LEU A 207 -13.00 -3.36 22.22
C LEU A 207 -13.81 -2.61 21.15
N SER A 208 -14.56 -3.32 20.30
CA SER A 208 -15.45 -2.69 19.33
C SER A 208 -16.59 -1.91 20.00
N SER A 209 -17.13 -2.42 21.10
CA SER A 209 -18.15 -1.74 21.89
C SER A 209 -17.59 -0.49 22.56
N LYS A 210 -16.38 -0.57 23.10
CA LYS A 210 -15.69 0.59 23.68
C LYS A 210 -15.45 1.68 22.65
N HIS A 211 -14.90 1.33 21.48
CA HIS A 211 -14.69 2.28 20.38
C HIS A 211 -15.98 2.93 19.88
N LEU A 212 -17.09 2.17 19.85
CA LEU A 212 -18.41 2.73 19.55
C LEU A 212 -18.91 3.67 20.66
N GLY A 213 -18.60 3.37 21.92
CA GLY A 213 -18.87 4.25 23.07
C GLY A 213 -18.10 5.57 22.98
N ASP A 214 -16.79 5.51 22.74
CA ASP A 214 -15.95 6.70 22.57
C ASP A 214 -16.47 7.58 21.42
N LYS A 215 -16.82 6.96 20.28
CA LYS A 215 -17.46 7.67 19.15
C LYS A 215 -18.82 8.29 19.47
N LYS A 216 -19.59 7.65 20.35
CA LYS A 216 -20.88 8.17 20.81
C LYS A 216 -20.62 9.47 21.58
N GLU A 217 -19.71 9.44 22.54
CA GLU A 217 -19.35 10.60 23.36
C GLU A 217 -18.80 11.75 22.50
N GLU A 218 -17.91 11.47 21.54
CA GLU A 218 -17.41 12.46 20.57
C GLU A 218 -18.55 13.10 19.75
N THR A 219 -19.51 12.30 19.30
CA THR A 219 -20.64 12.79 18.51
C THR A 219 -21.62 13.60 19.35
N GLU A 220 -21.85 13.21 20.61
CA GLU A 220 -22.65 13.96 21.59
C GLU A 220 -22.02 15.32 21.89
N ALA A 221 -20.71 15.35 22.16
CA ALA A 221 -19.97 16.58 22.41
C ALA A 221 -20.02 17.53 21.20
N LEU A 222 -19.89 17.00 19.98
CA LEU A 222 -20.02 17.79 18.75
C LEU A 222 -21.43 18.41 18.63
N ILE A 223 -22.48 17.61 18.85
CA ILE A 223 -23.86 18.10 18.79
C ILE A 223 -24.08 19.19 19.85
N GLN A 224 -23.64 18.95 21.08
CA GLN A 224 -23.78 19.91 22.18
C GLN A 224 -23.07 21.23 21.89
N THR A 225 -21.85 21.17 21.32
CA THR A 225 -21.07 22.37 20.96
C THR A 225 -21.77 23.18 19.88
N LEU A 226 -22.24 22.51 18.82
CA LEU A 226 -22.94 23.17 17.71
C LEU A 226 -24.31 23.73 18.15
N GLU A 227 -25.00 23.07 19.07
CA GLU A 227 -26.26 23.55 19.64
C GLU A 227 -26.06 24.77 20.55
N ALA A 228 -24.98 24.77 21.34
CA ALA A 228 -24.60 25.92 22.15
C ALA A 228 -24.25 27.13 21.26
N GLU A 229 -23.48 26.94 20.19
CA GLU A 229 -23.16 28.00 19.22
C GLU A 229 -24.42 28.53 18.52
N LYS A 230 -25.32 27.64 18.10
CA LYS A 230 -26.62 28.02 17.52
C LYS A 230 -27.47 28.85 18.50
N SER A 231 -27.42 28.54 19.79
CA SER A 231 -28.15 29.29 20.81
C SER A 231 -27.57 30.69 21.08
N LEU A 232 -26.25 30.85 20.93
CA LEU A 232 -25.54 32.12 21.13
C LEU A 232 -25.69 33.08 19.96
N SER A 233 -25.74 32.58 18.72
CA SER A 233 -25.80 33.41 17.51
C SER A 233 -26.66 32.77 16.41
N PRO A 234 -27.99 32.76 16.59
CA PRO A 234 -28.91 32.08 15.68
C PRO A 234 -28.96 32.70 14.27
N MET A 235 -28.68 33.99 14.11
CA MET A 235 -28.70 34.68 12.83
C MET A 235 -27.45 34.42 11.97
N ASP A 236 -26.30 34.15 12.59
CA ASP A 236 -25.02 33.92 11.91
C ASP A 236 -24.68 32.42 11.75
N PHE A 237 -25.56 31.53 12.21
CA PHE A 237 -25.35 30.09 12.16
C PHE A 237 -25.44 29.56 10.72
N LYS A 238 -24.42 28.84 10.27
CA LYS A 238 -24.34 28.38 8.88
C LYS A 238 -25.30 27.22 8.62
N ALA A 239 -26.00 27.25 7.49
CA ALA A 239 -26.87 26.15 7.05
C ALA A 239 -26.13 24.81 6.86
N ALA A 240 -24.82 24.85 6.60
CA ALA A 240 -23.98 23.65 6.56
C ALA A 240 -23.85 22.97 7.93
N ASP A 241 -23.72 23.75 9.00
CA ASP A 241 -23.57 23.27 10.37
C ASP A 241 -24.91 22.73 10.90
N GLU A 242 -26.03 23.30 10.45
CA GLU A 242 -27.37 22.75 10.73
C GLU A 242 -27.59 21.37 10.09
N LYS A 243 -27.17 21.20 8.83
CA LYS A 243 -27.17 19.88 8.17
C LYS A 243 -26.23 18.90 8.88
N LEU A 244 -25.11 19.39 9.41
CA LEU A 244 -24.17 18.57 10.17
C LEU A 244 -24.79 18.07 11.48
N ILE A 245 -25.50 18.91 12.25
CA ILE A 245 -26.23 18.50 13.46
C ILE A 245 -27.21 17.36 13.12
N HIS A 246 -28.04 17.53 12.09
CA HIS A 246 -29.02 16.50 11.71
C HIS A 246 -28.34 15.19 11.27
N SER A 247 -27.25 15.27 10.49
CA SER A 247 -26.44 14.11 10.09
C SER A 247 -25.80 13.41 11.30
N SER A 248 -25.27 14.18 12.25
CA SER A 248 -24.65 13.69 13.49
C SER A 248 -25.67 13.01 14.40
N ARG A 249 -26.89 13.55 14.56
CA ARG A 249 -27.99 12.89 15.28
C ARG A 249 -28.35 11.54 14.67
N LYS A 250 -28.49 11.48 13.34
CA LYS A 250 -28.74 10.22 12.62
C LYS A 250 -27.61 9.21 12.77
N LYS A 251 -26.35 9.67 12.87
CA LYS A 251 -25.19 8.80 13.17
C LYS A 251 -25.25 8.30 14.61
N LEU A 252 -25.59 9.16 15.57
CA LEU A 252 -25.74 8.82 16.99
C LEU A 252 -26.78 7.72 17.20
N ASP A 253 -27.96 7.82 16.56
CA ASP A 253 -28.99 6.78 16.61
C ASP A 253 -28.47 5.43 16.09
N LYS A 254 -27.68 5.44 15.02
CA LYS A 254 -27.07 4.21 14.48
C LYS A 254 -26.06 3.61 15.45
N ILE A 255 -25.24 4.45 16.09
CA ILE A 255 -24.24 4.02 17.06
C ILE A 255 -24.93 3.40 18.29
N GLN A 256 -25.96 4.07 18.83
CA GLN A 256 -26.72 3.60 19.98
C GLN A 256 -27.40 2.25 19.70
N ASN A 257 -28.06 2.12 18.55
CA ASN A 257 -28.64 0.84 18.10
C ASN A 257 -27.60 -0.28 17.97
N SER A 258 -26.37 0.05 17.56
CA SER A 258 -25.29 -0.93 17.46
C SER A 258 -24.77 -1.35 18.84
N LEU A 259 -24.63 -0.41 19.77
CA LEU A 259 -24.20 -0.65 21.15
C LEU A 259 -25.20 -1.54 21.90
N GLU A 260 -26.50 -1.29 21.75
CA GLU A 260 -27.53 -2.15 22.36
C GLU A 260 -27.46 -3.58 21.83
N LYS A 261 -27.23 -3.76 20.52
CA LYS A 261 -27.08 -5.10 19.92
C LYS A 261 -25.83 -5.81 20.43
N THR A 262 -24.72 -5.11 20.63
CA THR A 262 -23.51 -5.71 21.21
C THR A 262 -23.69 -6.04 22.68
N GLN A 263 -24.33 -5.16 23.45
CA GLN A 263 -24.61 -5.39 24.87
C GLN A 263 -25.47 -6.64 25.07
N ARG A 264 -26.57 -6.78 24.32
CA ARG A 264 -27.41 -7.98 24.35
C ARG A 264 -26.65 -9.26 24.04
N LYS A 265 -25.69 -9.23 23.10
CA LYS A 265 -24.84 -10.39 22.79
C LYS A 265 -23.91 -10.74 23.94
N ILE A 266 -23.36 -9.74 24.63
CA ILE A 266 -22.50 -9.95 25.80
C ILE A 266 -23.32 -10.52 26.96
N ASP A 267 -24.52 -9.99 27.20
CA ASP A 267 -25.41 -10.46 28.27
C ASP A 267 -25.80 -11.94 28.04
N ILE A 268 -26.16 -12.32 26.81
CA ILE A 268 -26.41 -13.73 26.45
C ILE A 268 -25.18 -14.60 26.73
N ILE A 269 -23.96 -14.11 26.49
CA ILE A 269 -22.72 -14.85 26.76
C ILE A 269 -22.48 -14.97 28.28
N LYS A 270 -22.78 -13.92 29.05
CA LYS A 270 -22.71 -13.93 30.51
C LYS A 270 -23.66 -14.94 31.11
N ASP A 271 -24.88 -15.05 30.59
CA ASP A 271 -25.86 -16.03 31.05
C ASP A 271 -25.45 -17.50 30.74
N ILE A 272 -24.50 -17.70 29.81
CA ILE A 272 -23.93 -19.01 29.44
C ILE A 272 -22.66 -19.32 30.26
N LEU A 273 -22.05 -18.34 30.95
CA LEU A 273 -20.96 -18.60 31.89
C LEU A 273 -21.56 -19.37 33.08
N PRO A 274 -21.22 -20.66 33.26
CA PRO A 274 -21.80 -21.42 34.34
C PRO A 274 -21.35 -20.81 35.67
N GLU A 275 -22.33 -20.39 36.47
CA GLU A 275 -22.17 -20.31 37.91
C GLU A 275 -21.69 -21.69 38.38
N PHE A 276 -20.52 -21.72 39.01
CA PHE A 276 -19.80 -22.93 39.39
C PHE A 276 -20.67 -23.74 40.36
N ASN A 277 -21.34 -24.79 39.86
CA ASN A 277 -21.85 -25.91 40.66
C ASN A 277 -22.06 -27.15 39.80
N ASP A 278 -21.68 -28.28 40.39
CA ASP A 278 -21.69 -29.64 39.86
C ASP A 278 -22.95 -30.01 39.06
N VAL A 279 -22.77 -30.77 37.96
CA VAL A 279 -23.39 -32.10 37.74
C VAL A 279 -22.93 -32.68 36.38
N MET A 280 -22.03 -33.66 36.49
CA MET A 280 -22.03 -34.98 35.84
C MET A 280 -22.90 -35.23 34.59
N ASP A 281 -22.19 -35.60 33.52
CA ASP A 281 -22.24 -36.92 32.86
C ASP A 281 -23.61 -37.63 32.69
N LYS A 282 -24.08 -37.69 31.44
CA LYS A 282 -24.62 -38.88 30.71
C LYS A 282 -25.63 -38.48 29.63
N LYS A 283 -25.36 -38.81 28.36
CA LYS A 283 -26.01 -39.96 27.70
C LYS A 283 -25.53 -40.21 26.27
N MET A 284 -25.45 -41.50 26.00
CA MET A 284 -24.97 -42.20 24.82
C MET A 284 -26.11 -42.55 23.86
N LYS A 285 -25.73 -42.75 22.57
CA LYS A 285 -26.19 -43.79 21.61
C LYS A 285 -27.34 -43.53 20.60
N ASN A 286 -26.91 -43.60 19.33
CA ASN A 286 -27.29 -44.53 18.23
C ASN A 286 -28.29 -44.17 17.10
N LYS A 287 -27.91 -44.68 15.92
CA LYS A 287 -28.31 -44.52 14.48
C LYS A 287 -29.57 -45.38 14.11
N PRO A 288 -30.22 -45.29 12.91
CA PRO A 288 -29.64 -45.73 11.61
C PRO A 288 -30.08 -44.92 10.36
N ARG A 289 -30.02 -45.53 9.17
CA ARG A 289 -29.53 -45.08 7.84
C ARG A 289 -30.62 -45.26 6.75
N ASN A 290 -30.63 -44.47 5.67
CA ASN A 290 -30.74 -44.97 4.27
C ASN A 290 -30.59 -43.88 3.18
N SER A 291 -30.21 -44.38 2.00
CA SER A 291 -29.53 -43.78 0.84
C SER A 291 -30.40 -42.98 -0.12
N THR A 292 -29.81 -42.00 -0.85
CA THR A 292 -29.51 -42.02 -2.30
C THR A 292 -29.19 -40.62 -2.83
N SER A 293 -28.22 -40.52 -3.75
CA SER A 293 -27.90 -39.39 -4.67
C SER A 293 -27.96 -37.97 -4.10
N LYS A 294 -27.50 -37.82 -2.86
CA LYS A 294 -27.47 -36.56 -2.10
C LYS A 294 -26.09 -36.32 -1.49
N ASP A 295 -25.03 -36.92 -2.03
CA ASP A 295 -23.74 -37.03 -1.33
C ASP A 295 -22.88 -35.75 -1.38
N MET A 296 -23.00 -34.89 -2.40
CA MET A 296 -22.35 -33.56 -2.39
C MET A 296 -23.07 -32.54 -1.49
N LEU A 297 -24.41 -32.50 -1.53
CA LEU A 297 -25.22 -31.59 -0.71
C LEU A 297 -25.27 -32.04 0.76
N THR A 298 -25.25 -33.34 1.05
CA THR A 298 -25.17 -33.84 2.43
C THR A 298 -23.75 -33.80 2.98
N ALA A 299 -22.70 -33.84 2.16
CA ALA A 299 -21.34 -33.52 2.60
C ALA A 299 -21.21 -32.04 2.93
N ALA A 300 -21.77 -31.13 2.12
CA ALA A 300 -21.82 -29.70 2.42
C ALA A 300 -22.71 -29.39 3.64
N ALA A 301 -23.86 -30.05 3.78
CA ALA A 301 -24.74 -29.89 4.94
C ALA A 301 -24.19 -30.57 6.21
N LYS A 302 -23.46 -31.69 6.09
CA LYS A 302 -22.70 -32.28 7.20
C LYS A 302 -21.50 -31.44 7.55
N ALA A 303 -20.79 -30.85 6.59
CA ALA A 303 -19.69 -29.92 6.80
C ALA A 303 -20.17 -28.60 7.39
N ALA A 304 -21.34 -28.11 7.00
CA ALA A 304 -21.99 -26.96 7.60
C ALA A 304 -22.55 -27.30 8.98
N LYS A 305 -23.06 -28.52 9.21
CA LYS A 305 -23.45 -28.99 10.55
C LYS A 305 -22.24 -29.26 11.43
N THR A 306 -21.12 -29.81 10.96
CA THR A 306 -19.89 -29.93 11.76
C THR A 306 -19.19 -28.60 11.92
N ALA A 307 -19.26 -27.68 10.96
CA ALA A 307 -18.82 -26.30 11.14
C ALA A 307 -19.70 -25.61 12.18
N ALA A 308 -21.02 -25.71 12.09
CA ALA A 308 -21.96 -25.16 13.06
C ALA A 308 -21.83 -25.82 14.44
N ILE A 309 -21.62 -27.15 14.53
CA ILE A 309 -21.36 -27.89 15.78
C ILE A 309 -19.97 -27.55 16.32
N ASN A 310 -18.95 -27.31 15.49
CA ASN A 310 -17.65 -26.76 15.93
C ASN A 310 -17.76 -25.28 16.32
N THR A 311 -18.76 -24.56 15.81
CA THR A 311 -19.11 -23.19 16.22
C THR A 311 -20.01 -23.18 17.47
N GLN A 312 -20.71 -24.30 17.75
CA GLN A 312 -21.58 -24.55 18.91
C GLN A 312 -20.94 -25.44 19.98
N GLN A 313 -19.71 -25.94 19.81
CA GLN A 313 -18.92 -26.38 20.94
C GLN A 313 -18.80 -25.14 21.80
N GLY A 314 -19.54 -25.13 22.92
CA GLY A 314 -19.61 -24.02 23.85
C GLY A 314 -18.22 -23.45 24.00
N PHE A 315 -18.12 -22.14 23.83
CA PHE A 315 -16.87 -21.40 23.94
C PHE A 315 -16.18 -21.88 25.22
N ASN A 316 -15.17 -22.74 25.08
CA ASN A 316 -14.56 -23.39 26.23
C ASN A 316 -13.56 -22.40 26.80
N TRP A 317 -14.02 -21.58 27.74
CA TRP A 317 -13.24 -20.54 28.40
C TRP A 317 -12.01 -21.08 29.11
N GLU A 318 -12.04 -22.36 29.50
CA GLU A 318 -10.92 -23.04 30.16
C GLU A 318 -9.93 -23.68 29.17
N ALA A 319 -10.24 -23.68 27.87
CA ALA A 319 -9.38 -24.31 26.90
C ALA A 319 -8.02 -23.59 26.81
N CYS A 320 -6.94 -24.37 26.75
CA CYS A 320 -5.61 -23.88 26.46
C CYS A 320 -5.43 -23.71 24.94
N GLU A 321 -5.18 -22.48 24.48
CA GLU A 321 -4.83 -22.18 23.08
C GLU A 321 -3.30 -22.08 22.91
N CYS A 322 -2.65 -21.30 23.77
CA CYS A 322 -1.19 -21.25 23.88
C CYS A 322 -0.77 -20.95 25.32
N ALA A 323 0.51 -21.08 25.62
CA ALA A 323 1.06 -20.73 26.93
C ALA A 323 2.32 -19.90 26.79
N PHE A 324 2.51 -18.96 27.71
CA PHE A 324 3.75 -18.23 27.90
C PHE A 324 4.47 -18.82 29.10
N VAL A 325 5.69 -19.30 28.89
CA VAL A 325 6.51 -19.91 29.95
C VAL A 325 7.69 -18.99 30.21
N VAL A 326 7.78 -18.45 31.42
CA VAL A 326 8.86 -17.58 31.88
C VAL A 326 9.86 -18.40 32.66
N PHE A 327 11.11 -18.45 32.19
CA PHE A 327 12.18 -19.15 32.91
C PHE A 327 12.81 -18.23 33.96
N ASN A 328 13.24 -18.78 35.09
CA ASN A 328 14.03 -18.00 36.06
C ASN A 328 15.42 -17.63 35.50
N ASN A 329 15.98 -18.51 34.65
CA ASN A 329 17.31 -18.35 34.07
C ASN A 329 17.27 -18.23 32.54
N LEU A 330 18.06 -17.29 32.01
CA LEU A 330 18.24 -17.13 30.54
C LEU A 330 18.79 -18.39 29.89
N GLU A 331 19.58 -19.18 30.62
CA GLU A 331 20.20 -20.39 30.11
C GLU A 331 19.17 -21.50 29.87
N SER A 332 18.23 -21.71 30.79
CA SER A 332 17.12 -22.67 30.61
C SER A 332 16.28 -22.31 29.39
N ARG A 333 15.95 -21.01 29.24
CA ARG A 333 15.26 -20.50 28.04
C ARG A 333 16.06 -20.73 26.76
N ARG A 334 17.37 -20.47 26.78
CA ARG A 334 18.25 -20.66 25.61
C ARG A 334 18.30 -22.12 25.19
N ARG A 335 18.45 -23.05 26.13
CA ARG A 335 18.40 -24.51 25.87
C ARG A 335 17.05 -24.89 25.24
N CYS A 336 15.94 -24.37 25.78
CA CYS A 336 14.60 -24.56 25.22
C CYS A 336 14.48 -24.10 23.76
N LEU A 337 14.86 -22.86 23.46
CA LEU A 337 14.81 -22.36 22.08
C LEU A 337 15.74 -23.12 21.12
N GLN A 338 16.87 -23.64 21.61
CA GLN A 338 17.79 -24.43 20.82
C GLN A 338 17.20 -25.80 20.43
N ASP A 339 16.50 -26.44 21.36
CA ASP A 339 15.82 -27.72 21.14
C ASP A 339 14.63 -27.59 20.21
N TYR A 340 13.90 -26.47 20.28
CA TYR A 340 12.73 -26.18 19.44
C TYR A 340 13.02 -25.30 18.22
N ARG A 341 14.29 -25.06 17.84
CA ARG A 341 14.71 -24.09 16.80
C ARG A 341 14.06 -24.22 15.42
N HIS A 342 13.56 -25.40 15.08
CA HIS A 342 12.87 -25.67 13.81
C HIS A 342 11.43 -26.15 14.00
N SER A 343 10.88 -26.06 15.22
CA SER A 343 9.53 -26.52 15.58
C SER A 343 8.41 -25.82 14.79
N THR A 344 8.68 -24.62 14.25
CA THR A 344 7.74 -23.87 13.39
C THR A 344 7.56 -24.49 12.00
N ARG A 345 8.52 -25.28 11.53
CA ARG A 345 8.45 -25.94 10.21
C ARG A 345 7.68 -27.25 10.34
N TRP A 346 6.84 -27.55 9.34
CA TRP A 346 5.96 -28.72 9.36
C TRP A 346 6.71 -30.07 9.47
N ILE A 347 7.80 -30.28 8.71
CA ILE A 347 8.54 -31.55 8.70
C ILE A 347 9.21 -31.83 10.08
N PRO A 348 10.06 -30.92 10.62
CA PRO A 348 10.62 -31.06 11.96
C PRO A 348 9.59 -31.30 13.07
N ARG A 349 8.43 -30.63 12.97
CA ARG A 349 7.34 -30.76 13.93
C ARG A 349 6.68 -32.14 13.89
N LYS A 350 6.40 -32.66 12.68
CA LYS A 350 5.79 -33.99 12.51
C LYS A 350 6.69 -35.11 13.04
N TRP A 351 8.01 -34.92 12.97
CA TRP A 351 9.00 -35.86 13.48
C TRP A 351 9.75 -35.34 14.71
N GLN A 352 9.04 -34.62 15.58
CA GLN A 352 9.59 -34.20 16.85
C GLN A 352 9.82 -35.43 17.76
N PRO A 353 10.97 -35.53 18.45
CA PRO A 353 11.23 -36.59 19.43
C PRO A 353 10.18 -36.62 20.54
N GLU A 354 9.85 -37.82 21.03
CA GLU A 354 8.81 -38.04 22.03
C GLU A 354 9.03 -37.25 23.34
N GLU A 355 10.27 -37.15 23.82
CA GLU A 355 10.62 -36.37 25.01
C GLU A 355 10.34 -34.85 24.86
N LEU A 356 10.36 -34.33 23.62
CA LEU A 356 10.04 -32.92 23.33
C LEU A 356 8.55 -32.71 23.02
N ARG A 357 7.76 -33.78 22.97
CA ARG A 357 6.32 -33.68 22.81
C ARG A 357 5.70 -33.53 24.19
N PHE A 358 4.64 -32.73 24.26
CA PHE A 358 3.85 -32.65 25.48
C PHE A 358 3.08 -33.96 25.66
N ARG A 359 3.23 -34.59 26.84
CA ARG A 359 2.69 -35.92 27.15
C ARG A 359 3.03 -36.99 26.08
N ALA A 360 4.22 -36.93 25.48
CA ALA A 360 4.66 -37.84 24.39
C ALA A 360 3.86 -37.79 23.07
N ASP A 361 2.65 -37.24 23.07
CA ASP A 361 1.74 -37.26 21.91
C ASP A 361 1.69 -35.94 21.14
N PHE A 362 1.77 -34.81 21.84
CA PHE A 362 1.45 -33.51 21.25
C PHE A 362 2.72 -32.75 20.83
N PRO A 363 2.96 -32.56 19.52
CA PRO A 363 4.13 -31.83 19.08
C PRO A 363 3.99 -30.32 19.32
N LEU A 364 4.97 -29.76 20.03
CA LEU A 364 5.00 -28.37 20.43
C LEU A 364 5.73 -27.48 19.43
N ILE A 365 5.23 -26.25 19.30
CA ILE A 365 5.87 -25.14 18.62
C ILE A 365 6.32 -24.17 19.71
N VAL A 366 7.62 -23.90 19.80
CA VAL A 366 8.17 -22.97 20.78
C VAL A 366 8.94 -21.87 20.06
N THR A 367 8.54 -20.63 20.32
CA THR A 367 9.17 -19.43 19.76
C THR A 367 9.54 -18.47 20.88
N LYS A 368 10.44 -17.52 20.58
CA LYS A 368 10.70 -16.40 21.50
C LYS A 368 9.38 -15.67 21.76
N ALA A 369 9.06 -15.41 23.03
CA ALA A 369 7.93 -14.55 23.35
C ALA A 369 8.22 -13.11 22.86
N PRO A 370 7.23 -12.44 22.25
CA PRO A 370 7.33 -11.00 22.00
C PRO A 370 7.22 -10.22 23.32
N GLU A 371 7.55 -8.94 23.29
CA GLU A 371 7.29 -8.04 24.44
C GLU A 371 5.79 -8.02 24.77
N PRO A 372 5.40 -7.87 26.05
CA PRO A 372 4.00 -7.89 26.45
C PRO A 372 3.13 -6.86 25.70
N SER A 373 3.68 -5.67 25.45
CA SER A 373 3.02 -4.61 24.66
C SER A 373 2.83 -4.96 23.19
N ASN A 374 3.62 -5.89 22.65
CA ASN A 374 3.54 -6.34 21.26
C ASN A 374 2.61 -7.56 21.08
N ILE A 375 2.08 -8.14 22.17
CA ILE A 375 1.14 -9.26 22.10
C ILE A 375 -0.24 -8.73 21.72
N LEU A 376 -0.72 -9.12 20.54
CA LEU A 376 -2.12 -8.92 20.15
C LEU A 376 -2.95 -10.10 20.65
N TRP A 377 -3.48 -9.97 21.88
CA TRP A 377 -4.26 -10.99 22.58
C TRP A 377 -5.46 -11.50 21.76
N GLU A 378 -6.14 -10.60 21.06
CA GLU A 378 -7.25 -10.90 20.14
C GLU A 378 -6.91 -11.85 18.98
N ASN A 379 -5.63 -11.94 18.64
CA ASN A 379 -5.14 -12.69 17.49
C ASN A 379 -4.41 -13.99 17.89
N LEU A 380 -4.36 -14.33 19.17
CA LEU A 380 -3.68 -15.54 19.64
C LEU A 380 -4.35 -16.82 19.13
N GLU A 381 -5.68 -16.83 19.01
CA GLU A 381 -6.51 -17.92 18.46
C GLU A 381 -6.43 -18.06 16.93
N VAL A 382 -5.89 -17.05 16.24
CA VAL A 382 -5.95 -17.05 14.77
C VAL A 382 -4.95 -18.08 14.24
N THR A 383 -5.51 -19.17 13.72
CA THR A 383 -4.73 -20.20 13.03
C THR A 383 -3.95 -19.63 11.85
N ASP A 384 -2.80 -20.22 11.54
CA ASP A 384 -1.95 -19.78 10.43
C ASP A 384 -2.68 -19.77 9.08
N ARG A 385 -3.61 -20.72 8.87
CA ARG A 385 -4.47 -20.77 7.67
C ARG A 385 -5.43 -19.59 7.60
N GLY A 386 -6.03 -19.22 8.74
CA GLY A 386 -6.88 -18.03 8.83
C GLY A 386 -6.11 -16.75 8.54
N ARG A 387 -4.87 -16.66 9.04
CA ARG A 387 -3.97 -15.52 8.74
C ARG A 387 -3.64 -15.44 7.25
N PHE A 388 -3.27 -16.57 6.63
CA PHE A 388 -2.99 -16.64 5.20
C PHE A 388 -4.19 -16.18 4.36
N TYR A 389 -5.40 -16.66 4.68
CA TYR A 389 -6.61 -16.26 3.96
C TYR A 389 -6.87 -14.75 4.08
N ARG A 390 -6.75 -14.17 5.28
CA ARG A 390 -6.92 -12.73 5.48
C ARG A 390 -5.90 -11.92 4.68
N GLN A 391 -4.62 -12.33 4.70
CA GLN A 391 -3.56 -11.70 3.94
C GLN A 391 -3.81 -11.79 2.43
N LEU A 392 -4.26 -12.95 1.94
CA LEU A 392 -4.63 -13.13 0.55
C LEU A 392 -5.75 -12.17 0.13
N VAL A 393 -6.82 -12.08 0.92
CA VAL A 393 -7.95 -11.17 0.63
C VAL A 393 -7.50 -9.72 0.63
N THR A 394 -6.75 -9.27 1.64
CA THR A 394 -6.26 -7.88 1.68
C THR A 394 -5.35 -7.58 0.51
N ASN A 395 -4.49 -8.53 0.11
CA ASN A 395 -3.61 -8.37 -1.05
C ASN A 395 -4.39 -8.33 -2.36
N LEU A 396 -5.46 -9.11 -2.49
CA LEU A 396 -6.34 -9.05 -3.67
C LEU A 396 -7.06 -7.70 -3.75
N VAL A 397 -7.55 -7.17 -2.63
CA VAL A 397 -8.18 -5.85 -2.57
C VAL A 397 -7.18 -4.74 -2.91
N THR A 398 -5.95 -4.80 -2.40
CA THR A 398 -4.93 -3.80 -2.75
C THR A 398 -4.55 -3.87 -4.22
N ILE A 399 -4.40 -5.08 -4.80
CA ILE A 399 -4.18 -5.24 -6.24
C ILE A 399 -5.35 -4.65 -7.03
N ALA A 400 -6.60 -4.91 -6.65
CA ALA A 400 -7.77 -4.35 -7.31
C ALA A 400 -7.75 -2.81 -7.27
N LEU A 401 -7.46 -2.22 -6.11
CA LEU A 401 -7.33 -0.76 -5.98
C LEU A 401 -6.22 -0.20 -6.88
N LEU A 402 -5.06 -0.86 -6.95
CA LEU A 402 -3.96 -0.46 -7.83
C LEU A 402 -4.35 -0.54 -9.31
N VAL A 403 -5.06 -1.59 -9.74
CA VAL A 403 -5.56 -1.72 -11.11
C VAL A 403 -6.59 -0.63 -11.43
N THR A 404 -7.51 -0.33 -10.51
CA THR A 404 -8.47 0.76 -10.72
C THR A 404 -7.79 2.11 -10.82
N SER A 405 -6.78 2.38 -9.98
CA SER A 405 -5.99 3.61 -10.07
C SER A 405 -5.25 3.70 -11.40
N CYS A 406 -4.62 2.61 -11.84
CA CYS A 406 -3.96 2.54 -13.14
C CYS A 406 -4.93 2.79 -14.30
N ALA A 407 -6.13 2.20 -14.25
CA ALA A 407 -7.16 2.41 -15.26
C ALA A 407 -7.64 3.87 -15.30
N ILE A 408 -7.86 4.51 -14.15
CA ILE A 408 -8.24 5.92 -14.07
C ILE A 408 -7.14 6.82 -14.66
N ILE A 409 -5.88 6.59 -14.28
CA ILE A 409 -4.74 7.36 -14.80
C ILE A 409 -4.60 7.16 -16.31
N SER A 410 -4.76 5.92 -16.79
CA SER A 410 -4.71 5.62 -18.23
C SER A 410 -5.82 6.34 -18.97
N ALA A 411 -7.06 6.28 -18.47
CA ALA A 411 -8.19 6.96 -19.09
C ALA A 411 -8.01 8.49 -19.10
N ALA A 412 -7.48 9.06 -18.01
CA ALA A 412 -7.17 10.48 -17.94
C ALA A 412 -6.12 10.90 -18.98
N LYS A 413 -5.06 10.11 -19.15
CA LYS A 413 -4.03 10.35 -20.20
C LYS A 413 -4.61 10.24 -21.60
N THR A 414 -5.39 9.20 -21.88
CA THR A 414 -6.03 9.04 -23.19
C THR A 414 -6.97 10.21 -23.49
N ALA A 415 -7.72 10.71 -22.50
CA ALA A 415 -8.54 11.90 -22.67
C ALA A 415 -7.68 13.14 -22.98
N GLN A 416 -6.59 13.36 -22.23
CA GLN A 416 -5.65 14.46 -22.49
C GLN A 416 -5.05 14.39 -23.91
N GLU A 417 -4.65 13.20 -24.38
CA GLU A 417 -4.14 13.00 -25.74
C GLU A 417 -5.20 13.30 -26.81
N GLN A 418 -6.45 12.88 -26.58
CA GLN A 418 -7.56 13.21 -27.48
C GLN A 418 -7.79 14.72 -27.58
N PHE A 419 -7.74 15.44 -26.47
CA PHE A 419 -7.81 16.90 -26.48
C PHE A 419 -6.61 17.52 -27.19
N ALA A 420 -5.39 17.05 -26.90
CA ALA A 420 -4.17 17.53 -27.53
C ALA A 420 -4.19 17.34 -29.05
N SER A 421 -4.76 16.25 -29.55
CA SER A 421 -4.88 15.97 -30.99
C SER A 421 -5.84 16.93 -31.74
N LYS A 422 -6.79 17.54 -31.01
CA LYS A 422 -7.77 18.49 -31.55
C LYS A 422 -7.34 19.95 -31.39
N THR A 423 -6.41 20.24 -30.49
CA THR A 423 -5.87 21.59 -30.34
C THR A 423 -4.83 21.89 -31.41
N PRO A 424 -4.85 23.09 -32.04
CA PRO A 424 -3.81 23.48 -32.97
C PRO A 424 -2.44 23.55 -32.26
N PRO A 425 -1.34 23.24 -32.95
CA PRO A 425 0.00 23.35 -32.37
C PRO A 425 0.27 24.77 -31.86
N GLU A 426 0.99 24.87 -30.74
CA GLU A 426 1.28 26.16 -30.09
C GLU A 426 1.97 27.12 -31.08
N GLY A 427 1.43 28.33 -31.20
CA GLY A 427 1.95 29.36 -32.11
C GLY A 427 1.47 29.27 -33.57
N LEU A 428 0.57 28.33 -33.91
CA LEU A 428 -0.06 28.31 -35.24
C LEU A 428 -0.85 29.60 -35.50
N CYS A 429 -1.75 29.96 -34.59
CA CYS A 429 -2.61 31.15 -34.71
C CYS A 429 -1.84 32.46 -34.47
N ASP A 430 -0.89 32.45 -33.54
CA ASP A 430 -0.21 33.68 -33.13
C ASP A 430 0.99 34.03 -34.02
N ARG A 431 1.53 33.06 -34.77
CA ARG A 431 2.78 33.22 -35.53
C ARG A 431 2.75 32.62 -36.92
N ALA A 432 2.44 31.33 -37.08
CA ALA A 432 2.52 30.71 -38.40
C ALA A 432 1.52 31.33 -39.38
N LEU A 433 0.27 31.53 -38.95
CA LEU A 433 -0.78 32.11 -39.79
C LEU A 433 -0.51 33.58 -40.16
N PRO A 434 -0.14 34.49 -39.23
CA PRO A 434 0.16 35.86 -39.64
C PRO A 434 1.48 35.98 -40.43
N ALA A 435 2.48 35.10 -40.20
CA ALA A 435 3.69 35.06 -41.03
C ALA A 435 3.36 34.76 -42.50
N VAL A 436 2.47 33.79 -42.73
CA VAL A 436 2.01 33.40 -44.07
C VAL A 436 1.13 34.50 -44.67
N PHE A 437 0.25 35.12 -43.88
CA PHE A 437 -0.64 36.18 -44.33
C PHE A 437 0.12 37.45 -44.76
N TYR A 438 1.15 37.85 -44.01
CA TYR A 438 1.98 39.02 -44.29
C TYR A 438 3.22 38.72 -45.15
N ALA A 439 3.50 37.45 -45.43
CA ALA A 439 4.68 36.99 -46.18
C ALA A 439 6.01 37.52 -45.61
N ASP A 440 6.07 37.74 -44.30
CA ASP A 440 7.25 38.21 -43.57
C ASP A 440 7.26 37.51 -42.19
N THR A 441 8.42 37.14 -41.68
CA THR A 441 8.57 36.51 -40.35
C THR A 441 8.72 37.53 -39.21
N SER A 442 8.85 38.83 -39.52
CA SER A 442 9.14 39.92 -38.56
C SER A 442 7.92 40.57 -37.89
N PHE A 443 6.70 40.24 -38.30
CA PHE A 443 5.41 40.69 -37.74
C PHE A 443 5.16 40.33 -36.26
N SER A 444 6.04 39.54 -35.65
CA SER A 444 5.92 39.07 -34.26
C SER A 444 6.24 40.14 -33.21
N TYR A 445 6.86 41.27 -33.62
CA TYR A 445 7.37 42.28 -32.71
C TYR A 445 6.94 43.69 -33.14
N ASN A 446 6.62 44.53 -32.16
CA ASN A 446 6.32 45.95 -32.41
C ASN A 446 7.63 46.75 -32.61
N ALA A 447 7.50 48.03 -32.97
CA ALA A 447 8.64 48.93 -33.17
C ALA A 447 9.57 49.05 -31.93
N GLN A 448 9.11 48.66 -30.74
CA GLN A 448 9.89 48.61 -29.50
C GLN A 448 10.37 47.18 -29.13
N LYS A 449 10.37 46.23 -30.08
CA LYS A 449 10.76 44.82 -29.89
C LYS A 449 9.93 44.05 -28.86
N LYS A 450 8.71 44.50 -28.53
CA LYS A 450 7.77 43.74 -27.69
C LYS A 450 6.93 42.78 -28.54
N PRO A 451 6.63 41.57 -28.06
CA PRO A 451 5.85 40.60 -28.80
C PRO A 451 4.42 41.11 -29.05
N ILE A 452 3.97 41.05 -30.30
CA ILE A 452 2.58 41.35 -30.68
C ILE A 452 1.77 40.06 -30.59
N MET A 453 0.64 40.10 -29.86
CA MET A 453 -0.31 39.00 -29.82
C MET A 453 -1.33 39.16 -30.96
N TRP A 454 -1.42 38.14 -31.81
CA TRP A 454 -2.37 38.07 -32.91
C TRP A 454 -3.59 37.28 -32.47
N SER A 455 -4.75 37.95 -32.36
CA SER A 455 -5.99 37.30 -31.93
C SER A 455 -6.88 37.02 -33.14
N LEU A 456 -6.95 35.76 -33.57
CA LEU A 456 -7.83 35.32 -34.66
C LEU A 456 -9.25 35.15 -34.11
N ALA A 457 -10.21 35.87 -34.67
CA ALA A 457 -11.62 35.77 -34.28
C ALA A 457 -12.45 35.27 -35.47
N TRP A 458 -13.37 34.37 -35.18
CA TRP A 458 -14.45 34.03 -36.09
C TRP A 458 -15.62 34.97 -35.81
N ASP A 459 -16.10 35.66 -36.85
CA ASP A 459 -17.29 36.49 -36.76
C ASP A 459 -18.47 35.75 -37.39
N SER A 460 -19.35 35.21 -36.53
CA SER A 460 -20.55 34.48 -36.95
C SER A 460 -21.59 35.33 -37.68
N THR A 461 -21.49 36.66 -37.58
CA THR A 461 -22.46 37.59 -38.16
C THR A 461 -22.14 37.96 -39.61
N GLN A 462 -20.92 37.70 -40.06
CA GLN A 462 -20.48 37.94 -41.43
C GLN A 462 -20.63 36.68 -42.27
N THR A 463 -21.37 36.80 -43.37
CA THR A 463 -21.59 35.70 -44.31
C THR A 463 -20.69 35.88 -45.52
N CYS A 464 -20.00 34.81 -45.90
CA CYS A 464 -19.17 34.76 -47.09
C CYS A 464 -20.00 34.25 -48.28
N THR A 465 -19.73 34.77 -49.48
CA THR A 465 -20.31 34.21 -50.69
C THR A 465 -19.83 32.77 -50.88
N PRO A 466 -20.70 31.81 -51.26
CA PRO A 466 -20.28 30.44 -51.51
C PRO A 466 -19.14 30.38 -52.52
N GLY A 467 -18.21 29.44 -52.34
CA GLY A 467 -17.08 29.27 -53.26
C GLY A 467 -17.55 28.83 -54.66
N ILE A 468 -16.63 28.86 -55.63
CA ILE A 468 -16.91 28.53 -57.04
C ILE A 468 -17.49 27.10 -57.20
N SER A 469 -17.20 26.22 -56.22
CA SER A 469 -17.68 24.84 -56.14
C SER A 469 -18.90 24.63 -55.22
N GLY A 470 -19.55 25.71 -54.75
CA GLY A 470 -20.71 25.65 -53.84
C GLY A 470 -20.36 25.31 -52.37
N GLU A 471 -19.09 25.46 -52.00
CA GLU A 471 -18.57 25.20 -50.65
C GLU A 471 -18.95 26.31 -49.65
N ASN A 472 -19.18 25.91 -48.39
CA ASN A 472 -19.46 26.83 -47.30
C ASN A 472 -18.18 27.57 -46.90
N ARG A 473 -18.22 28.90 -46.93
CA ARG A 473 -17.10 29.76 -46.57
C ARG A 473 -17.37 30.45 -45.25
N TYR A 474 -16.33 30.56 -44.42
CA TYR A 474 -16.39 31.17 -43.10
C TYR A 474 -15.52 32.42 -43.06
N TYR A 475 -16.05 33.49 -42.47
CA TYR A 475 -15.33 34.74 -42.28
C TYR A 475 -14.40 34.63 -41.06
N ILE A 476 -13.09 34.68 -41.30
CA ILE A 476 -12.07 34.59 -40.25
C ILE A 476 -11.12 35.78 -40.43
N ALA A 477 -11.01 36.62 -39.39
CA ALA A 477 -10.15 37.80 -39.40
C ALA A 477 -9.45 38.01 -38.05
N TYR A 478 -8.33 38.72 -38.07
CA TYR A 478 -7.67 39.13 -36.82
C TYR A 478 -8.45 40.28 -36.16
N SER A 479 -8.87 40.07 -34.92
CA SER A 479 -9.65 41.00 -34.10
C SER A 479 -8.83 42.15 -33.50
N ASN A 480 -7.50 42.07 -33.58
CA ASN A 480 -6.60 43.07 -33.01
C ASN A 480 -6.49 44.36 -33.86
N GLY A 481 -7.04 44.38 -35.08
CA GLY A 481 -7.07 45.57 -35.94
C GLY A 481 -5.70 46.09 -36.39
N ILE A 482 -4.65 45.28 -36.23
CA ILE A 482 -3.27 45.67 -36.55
C ILE A 482 -3.03 45.45 -38.04
N LEU A 483 -2.90 46.54 -38.78
CA LEU A 483 -2.49 46.56 -40.18
C LEU A 483 -0.97 46.73 -40.24
N ASN A 484 -0.26 45.71 -40.70
CA ASN A 484 1.16 45.84 -41.06
C ASN A 484 1.28 46.08 -42.57
N ASP A 485 2.03 47.11 -42.94
CA ASP A 485 2.36 47.38 -44.34
C ASP A 485 3.24 46.26 -44.90
N LEU A 486 2.98 45.91 -46.16
CA LEU A 486 3.70 44.84 -46.84
C LEU A 486 5.08 45.34 -47.27
N ASP A 487 6.15 44.71 -46.77
CA ASP A 487 7.49 44.98 -47.30
C ASP A 487 7.70 44.20 -48.60
N SER A 488 7.33 44.83 -49.72
CA SER A 488 7.43 44.21 -51.05
C SER A 488 8.87 43.90 -51.48
N SER A 489 9.88 44.42 -50.78
CA SER A 489 11.29 44.17 -51.08
C SER A 489 11.75 42.76 -50.69
N LYS A 490 11.01 42.07 -49.83
CA LYS A 490 11.34 40.73 -49.30
C LYS A 490 10.65 39.56 -50.02
N LEU A 491 9.86 39.84 -51.06
CA LEU A 491 9.07 38.84 -51.80
C LEU A 491 9.90 37.92 -52.73
N SER A 492 11.20 38.16 -52.88
CA SER A 492 12.06 37.44 -53.83
C SER A 492 12.86 36.31 -53.15
N TYR A 493 12.34 35.09 -53.18
CA TYR A 493 13.08 33.85 -52.84
C TYR A 493 13.80 33.24 -54.06
N GLY A 494 14.43 34.08 -54.89
CA GLY A 494 15.16 33.65 -56.08
C GLY A 494 14.27 33.00 -57.15
N THR A 495 14.90 32.43 -58.19
CA THR A 495 14.22 31.88 -59.38
C THR A 495 13.55 30.51 -59.14
N THR A 496 13.77 29.90 -57.97
CA THR A 496 13.33 28.52 -57.67
C THR A 496 11.90 28.46 -57.11
N TYR A 497 11.39 29.56 -56.54
CA TYR A 497 10.07 29.61 -55.90
C TYR A 497 9.23 30.73 -56.49
N ARG A 498 7.99 30.42 -56.90
CA ARG A 498 7.03 31.40 -57.43
C ARG A 498 6.61 32.35 -56.30
N ASN A 499 6.52 33.65 -56.58
CA ASN A 499 6.05 34.65 -55.61
C ASN A 499 4.75 34.18 -54.94
N PRO A 500 4.69 34.10 -53.61
CA PRO A 500 3.51 33.61 -52.91
C PRO A 500 2.31 34.50 -53.23
N THR A 501 1.19 33.87 -53.60
CA THR A 501 -0.07 34.58 -53.85
C THR A 501 -0.73 34.87 -52.50
N ARG A 502 -1.05 36.15 -52.26
CA ARG A 502 -1.63 36.63 -51.01
C ARG A 502 -3.06 36.11 -50.84
N CYS A 503 -3.36 35.50 -49.69
CA CYS A 503 -4.74 35.28 -49.27
C CYS A 503 -5.27 36.53 -48.56
N VAL A 504 -5.75 37.49 -49.35
CA VAL A 504 -6.43 38.70 -48.85
C VAL A 504 -7.92 38.48 -48.61
N ASP A 505 -8.46 37.34 -49.04
CA ASP A 505 -9.87 37.03 -48.84
C ASP A 505 -10.07 36.51 -47.40
N PRO A 506 -10.80 37.23 -46.53
CA PRO A 506 -11.10 36.79 -45.18
C PRO A 506 -12.08 35.60 -45.14
N CYS A 507 -12.65 35.23 -46.30
CA CYS A 507 -13.52 34.08 -46.46
C CYS A 507 -12.74 32.82 -46.83
N ILE A 508 -12.71 31.84 -45.92
CA ILE A 508 -11.96 30.58 -46.10
C ILE A 508 -12.96 29.42 -46.19
N SER A 509 -12.74 28.46 -47.10
CA SER A 509 -13.53 27.22 -47.16
C SER A 509 -12.73 26.01 -46.69
N ASP A 510 -13.47 24.94 -46.43
CA ASP A 510 -12.96 23.59 -46.22
C ASP A 510 -12.42 22.95 -47.51
N ALA A 511 -12.91 23.29 -48.70
CA ALA A 511 -12.41 22.71 -49.95
C ALA A 511 -11.33 23.54 -50.68
N SER A 512 -10.95 24.73 -50.19
CA SER A 512 -9.92 25.56 -50.85
C SER A 512 -8.50 25.00 -50.63
N THR A 513 -8.09 24.05 -51.46
CA THR A 513 -6.68 23.63 -51.57
C THR A 513 -5.92 24.36 -52.68
N GLU A 514 -6.62 25.14 -53.51
CA GLU A 514 -6.02 25.84 -54.66
C GLU A 514 -6.10 27.36 -54.48
N LYS A 515 -4.99 27.94 -54.00
CA LYS A 515 -4.42 29.27 -54.34
C LYS A 515 -3.50 29.84 -53.25
N ILE A 516 -2.74 29.00 -52.55
CA ILE A 516 -1.58 29.46 -51.75
C ILE A 516 -0.38 28.64 -52.18
N GLY A 517 0.64 29.30 -52.71
CA GLY A 517 1.86 28.67 -53.22
C GLY A 517 2.51 27.75 -52.18
N HIS A 518 2.77 26.51 -52.58
CA HIS A 518 3.71 25.55 -52.02
C HIS A 518 4.00 25.60 -50.51
N VAL A 519 2.99 25.34 -49.68
CA VAL A 519 3.15 24.54 -48.47
C VAL A 519 1.90 23.68 -48.38
N LYS A 520 2.02 22.35 -48.55
CA LYS A 520 0.89 21.41 -48.42
C LYS A 520 0.18 21.66 -47.08
N PRO A 521 -1.04 22.22 -47.07
CA PRO A 521 -1.85 22.36 -45.87
C PRO A 521 -2.88 21.24 -45.87
N THR A 522 -2.49 19.99 -46.18
CA THR A 522 -3.39 18.82 -46.27
C THR A 522 -4.03 18.42 -44.93
N LYS A 523 -3.91 19.26 -43.90
CA LYS A 523 -4.48 19.07 -42.58
C LYS A 523 -5.24 20.30 -42.06
N LEU A 524 -5.33 21.41 -42.81
CA LEU A 524 -5.93 22.65 -42.29
C LEU A 524 -7.47 22.62 -42.21
N VAL A 525 -8.11 21.66 -42.89
CA VAL A 525 -9.58 21.63 -43.00
C VAL A 525 -10.21 20.57 -42.10
N THR A 526 -9.52 19.46 -41.87
CA THR A 526 -10.04 18.38 -41.03
C THR A 526 -10.17 18.76 -39.55
N TYR A 527 -9.58 19.88 -39.12
CA TYR A 527 -9.66 20.35 -37.72
C TYR A 527 -10.77 21.38 -37.46
N SER A 528 -11.45 21.90 -38.50
CA SER A 528 -12.54 22.86 -38.33
C SER A 528 -13.92 22.20 -38.18
N THR A 529 -14.05 20.89 -38.44
CA THR A 529 -15.35 20.20 -38.41
C THR A 529 -15.69 19.49 -37.09
N ALA A 530 -14.97 19.75 -36.00
CA ALA A 530 -15.36 19.25 -34.67
C ALA A 530 -14.88 20.22 -33.59
N THR A 531 -15.68 20.79 -32.69
CA THR A 531 -16.90 20.29 -32.08
C THR A 531 -17.63 21.48 -31.47
N VAL A 532 -18.84 21.76 -31.96
CA VAL A 532 -19.87 22.43 -31.16
C VAL A 532 -20.10 21.54 -29.94
N LEU A 533 -19.71 22.00 -28.75
CA LEU A 533 -20.30 21.50 -27.53
C LEU A 533 -21.69 22.15 -27.43
N PRO A 534 -22.79 21.37 -27.43
CA PRO A 534 -24.09 21.92 -27.05
C PRO A 534 -24.01 22.28 -25.56
N ASN A 535 -24.50 23.47 -25.23
CA ASN A 535 -24.89 23.81 -23.86
C ASN A 535 -26.01 22.88 -23.38
#